data_AF-A0A660VFW6-F1
#
_entry.id   AF-A0A660VFW6-F1
#
_cell.length_a   1.000
_cell.length_b   1.000
_cell.length_c   1.000
_cell.angle_alpha   90.00
_cell.angle_beta   90.00
_cell.angle_gamma   90.00
#
_symmetry.space_group_name_H-M   'P 1'
#
loop_
_entity.id
_entity.type
_entity.pdbx_description
1 polymer ?
#
loop_
_entity_poly.entity_id
_entity_poly.type
_entity_poly.pdbx_seq_one_letter_code
_entity_poly.pdbx_strand_id
1 'polypeptide(L)'
;MKTVVSCSRRSDVPAFYSDWLVSALEAGSVWVVNPFNGRQRRVSLTPESVHTLVLWSKNFGPLLQRAEAFRRYHLFFHFTINTPCEMESGLPPLDRRL
;
A
#
# COMPACT_ATOMS: atom_id res chain seq x y z
N MET A 1 -21.51 -5.60 2.49
CA MET A 1 -20.49 -6.21 1.62
C MET A 1 -19.15 -5.52 1.89
N LYS A 2 -18.07 -6.27 2.14
CA LYS A 2 -16.74 -5.69 2.42
C LYS A 2 -16.03 -5.29 1.13
N THR A 3 -15.12 -4.31 1.19
CA THR A 3 -14.46 -3.72 0.00
C THR A 3 -13.02 -4.18 -0.13
N VAL A 4 -12.60 -4.57 -1.34
CA VAL A 4 -11.17 -4.73 -1.68
C VAL A 4 -10.60 -3.36 -2.01
N VAL A 5 -9.59 -2.91 -1.25
CA VAL A 5 -8.97 -1.60 -1.43
C VAL A 5 -7.62 -1.79 -2.12
N SER A 6 -7.53 -1.33 -3.36
CA SER A 6 -6.26 -1.27 -4.09
C SER A 6 -5.48 -0.02 -3.70
N CYS A 7 -4.63 -0.16 -2.70
CA CYS A 7 -3.96 0.96 -2.03
C CYS A 7 -2.84 1.59 -2.86
N SER A 8 -2.15 0.81 -3.69
CA SER A 8 -0.89 1.24 -4.32
C SER A 8 -0.90 1.16 -5.84
N ARG A 9 -2.08 1.29 -6.47
CA ARG A 9 -2.20 1.25 -7.94
C ARG A 9 -1.74 2.54 -8.61
N ARG A 10 -1.93 3.69 -7.95
CA ARG A 10 -1.57 5.02 -8.47
C ARG A 10 -0.18 5.47 -8.04
N SER A 11 0.31 4.94 -6.92
CA SER A 11 1.58 5.29 -6.32
C SER A 11 2.09 4.10 -5.52
N ASP A 12 3.41 3.94 -5.45
CA ASP A 12 4.04 2.90 -4.62
C ASP A 12 3.95 3.30 -3.14
N VAL A 13 2.78 3.03 -2.56
CA VAL A 13 2.48 3.37 -1.16
C VAL A 13 3.42 2.64 -0.18
N PRO A 14 3.71 1.33 -0.33
CA PRO A 14 4.65 0.66 0.57
C PRO A 14 6.05 1.29 0.58
N ALA A 15 6.58 1.69 -0.58
CA ALA A 15 7.93 2.25 -0.64
C ALA A 15 8.01 3.70 -0.13
N PHE A 16 7.00 4.53 -0.37
CA PHE A 16 7.12 5.99 -0.16
C PHE A 16 6.12 6.58 0.84
N TYR A 17 5.04 5.88 1.16
CA TYR A 17 3.93 6.43 1.95
C TYR A 17 3.44 5.47 3.04
N SER A 18 4.32 4.62 3.57
CA SER A 18 3.96 3.66 4.61
C SER A 18 3.51 4.33 5.91
N ASP A 19 4.17 5.41 6.37
CA ASP A 19 3.72 6.17 7.54
C ASP A 19 2.33 6.77 7.32
N TRP A 20 2.12 7.39 6.17
CA TRP A 20 0.82 7.94 5.80
C TRP A 20 -0.27 6.86 5.77
N LEU A 21 0.04 5.66 5.25
CA LEU A 21 -0.91 4.56 5.21
C LEU A 21 -1.28 4.10 6.61
N VAL A 22 -0.32 3.99 7.53
CA VAL A 22 -0.60 3.68 8.94
C VAL A 22 -1.55 4.71 9.55
N SER A 23 -1.24 6.00 9.42
CA SER A 23 -2.12 7.07 9.92
C SER A 23 -3.51 7.04 9.27
N ALA A 24 -3.61 6.68 8.00
CA ALA A 24 -4.89 6.52 7.30
C ALA A 24 -5.72 5.33 7.82
N LEU A 25 -5.07 4.21 8.15
CA LEU A 25 -5.71 3.04 8.76
C LEU A 25 -6.18 3.34 10.18
N GLU A 26 -5.39 4.08 10.96
CA GLU A 26 -5.75 4.56 12.30
C GLU A 26 -6.94 5.54 12.26
N ALA A 27 -6.94 6.47 11.31
CA ALA A 27 -8.07 7.39 11.08
C ALA A 27 -9.32 6.68 10.52
N GLY A 28 -9.17 5.43 10.04
CA GLY A 28 -10.26 4.57 9.59
C GLY A 28 -10.92 4.97 8.27
N SER A 29 -10.48 6.04 7.61
CA SER A 29 -10.98 6.43 6.28
C SER A 29 -10.10 7.47 5.60
N VAL A 30 -10.21 7.56 4.27
CA VAL A 30 -9.54 8.59 3.46
C VAL A 30 -10.46 9.16 2.40
N TRP A 31 -10.21 10.40 1.99
CA TRP A 31 -10.81 10.99 0.80
C TRP A 31 -9.97 10.66 -0.42
N VAL A 32 -10.63 10.19 -1.48
CA VAL A 32 -9.99 9.86 -2.75
C VAL A 32 -10.66 10.63 -3.88
N VAL A 33 -9.86 11.33 -4.66
CA VAL A 33 -10.30 12.01 -5.89
C VAL A 33 -10.32 11.01 -7.03
N ASN A 34 -11.40 10.98 -7.80
CA ASN A 34 -11.42 10.29 -9.08
C ASN A 34 -10.65 11.12 -10.13
N PRO A 35 -9.59 10.59 -10.76
CA PRO A 35 -8.73 11.35 -11.67
C PRO A 35 -9.42 11.73 -12.98
N PHE A 36 -10.53 11.08 -13.34
CA PHE A 36 -11.23 11.35 -14.59
C PHE A 36 -12.29 12.44 -14.48
N ASN A 37 -12.94 12.56 -13.32
CA ASN A 37 -14.06 13.49 -13.15
C ASN A 37 -13.96 14.40 -11.93
N GLY A 38 -12.85 14.36 -11.18
CA GLY A 38 -12.59 15.20 -10.03
C GLY A 38 -13.47 14.93 -8.80
N ARG A 39 -14.46 14.03 -8.89
CA ARG A 39 -15.37 13.76 -7.77
C ARG A 39 -14.59 13.10 -6.64
N GLN A 40 -14.77 13.66 -5.44
CA GLN A 40 -14.26 13.09 -4.21
C GLN A 40 -15.21 12.03 -3.67
N ARG A 41 -14.66 10.94 -3.15
CA ARG A 41 -15.40 9.95 -2.37
C ARG A 41 -14.61 9.60 -1.13
N ARG A 42 -15.33 9.30 -0.05
CA ARG A 42 -14.73 8.77 1.17
C ARG A 42 -14.64 7.25 1.05
N VAL A 43 -13.47 6.70 1.33
CA VAL A 43 -13.20 5.26 1.36
C VAL A 43 -12.98 4.87 2.81
N SER A 44 -13.79 3.92 3.29
CA SER A 44 -13.60 3.34 4.62
C SER A 44 -12.38 2.42 4.63
N LEU A 45 -11.59 2.52 5.69
CA LEU A 45 -10.37 1.74 5.92
C LEU A 45 -10.44 0.97 7.25
N THR A 46 -11.59 0.90 7.91
CA THR A 46 -11.73 0.10 9.13
C THR A 46 -11.64 -1.40 8.82
N PRO A 47 -11.12 -2.24 9.73
CA PRO A 47 -11.01 -3.69 9.52
C PRO A 47 -12.33 -4.39 9.20
N GLU A 48 -13.45 -3.87 9.68
CA GLU A 48 -14.79 -4.43 9.47
C GLU A 48 -15.29 -4.16 8.05
N SER A 49 -14.90 -3.01 7.49
CA SER A 49 -15.34 -2.55 6.16
C SER A 49 -14.45 -3.06 5.02
N VAL A 50 -13.16 -3.28 5.31
CA VAL A 50 -12.17 -3.73 4.35
C VAL A 50 -12.16 -5.25 4.28
N HIS A 51 -12.24 -5.79 3.06
CA HIS A 51 -11.99 -7.20 2.81
C HIS A 51 -10.49 -7.48 2.73
N THR A 52 -9.76 -6.74 1.89
CA THR A 52 -8.33 -6.93 1.66
C THR A 52 -7.68 -5.62 1.23
N LEU A 53 -6.47 -5.34 1.74
CA LEU A 53 -5.60 -4.31 1.22
C LEU A 53 -4.68 -4.92 0.16
N VAL A 54 -4.78 -4.44 -1.08
CA VAL A 54 -3.91 -4.85 -2.18
C VAL A 54 -2.75 -3.86 -2.27
N LEU A 55 -1.54 -4.37 -2.11
CA LEU A 55 -0.29 -3.64 -2.02
C LEU A 55 0.66 -4.11 -3.12
N TRP A 56 1.26 -3.18 -3.84
CA TRP A 56 2.21 -3.37 -4.92
C TRP A 56 3.40 -2.47 -4.65
N SER A 57 4.56 -3.08 -4.51
CA SER A 57 5.83 -2.39 -4.46
C SER A 57 6.95 -3.28 -4.96
N LYS A 58 8.08 -2.67 -5.31
CA LYS A 58 9.36 -3.38 -5.39
C LYS A 58 10.18 -3.24 -4.11
N ASN A 59 9.80 -2.34 -3.20
CA ASN A 59 10.49 -2.05 -1.95
C ASN A 59 9.49 -2.02 -0.79
N PHE A 60 9.28 -3.17 -0.15
CA PHE A 60 8.43 -3.29 1.04
C PHE A 60 9.15 -2.95 2.34
N GLY A 61 10.47 -2.72 2.32
CA GLY A 61 11.28 -2.42 3.51
C GLY A 61 10.64 -1.39 4.44
N PRO A 62 10.18 -0.22 3.96
CA PRO A 62 9.48 0.75 4.79
C PRO A 62 8.16 0.21 5.38
N LEU A 63 7.36 -0.52 4.61
CA LEU A 63 6.12 -1.10 5.13
C LEU A 63 6.38 -2.17 6.19
N LEU A 64 7.40 -3.01 6.01
CA LEU A 64 7.75 -4.09 6.93
C LEU A 64 8.16 -3.59 8.31
N GLN A 65 8.82 -2.43 8.39
CA GLN A 65 9.10 -1.74 9.66
C GLN A 65 7.84 -1.38 10.46
N ARG A 66 6.67 -1.36 9.80
CA ARG A 66 5.37 -0.98 10.36
C ARG A 66 4.36 -2.12 10.34
N ALA A 67 4.81 -3.36 10.15
CA ALA A 67 3.95 -4.53 9.94
C ALA A 67 2.86 -4.71 11.02
N GLU A 68 3.15 -4.32 12.26
CA GLU A 68 2.21 -4.35 13.39
C GLU A 68 0.88 -3.64 13.09
N ALA A 69 0.92 -2.48 12.40
CA ALA A 69 -0.27 -1.70 12.07
C ALA A 69 -1.25 -2.44 11.14
N PHE A 70 -0.77 -3.48 10.44
CA PHE A 70 -1.53 -4.21 9.44
C PHE A 70 -2.11 -5.53 9.96
N ARG A 71 -1.84 -5.93 11.21
CA ARG A 71 -2.24 -7.24 11.78
C ARG A 71 -3.74 -7.55 11.70
N ARG A 72 -4.60 -6.53 11.65
CA ARG A 72 -6.06 -6.68 11.58
C ARG A 72 -6.60 -6.78 10.15
N TYR A 73 -5.74 -6.73 9.14
CA TYR A 73 -6.15 -6.68 7.74
C TYR A 73 -5.69 -7.93 7.01
N HIS A 74 -6.53 -8.41 6.08
CA HIS A 74 -6.05 -9.32 5.05
C HIS A 74 -5.22 -8.52 4.05
N LEU A 75 -4.02 -9.00 3.74
CA LEU A 75 -3.08 -8.35 2.85
C LEU A 75 -2.87 -9.20 1.61
N PHE A 76 -2.79 -8.55 0.46
CA PHE A 76 -2.42 -9.19 -0.79
C PHE A 76 -1.28 -8.41 -1.44
N PHE A 77 -0.15 -9.07 -1.63
CA PHE A 77 1.08 -8.46 -2.08
C PHE A 77 1.37 -8.80 -3.55
N HIS A 78 1.53 -7.76 -4.37
CA HIS A 78 2.16 -7.82 -5.66
C HIS A 78 3.60 -7.32 -5.53
N PHE A 79 4.55 -8.17 -5.87
CA PHE A 79 5.95 -7.81 -5.95
C PHE A 79 6.54 -8.47 -7.18
N THR A 80 7.60 -7.88 -7.71
CA THR A 80 8.38 -8.46 -8.80
C THR A 80 9.79 -8.65 -8.30
N ILE A 81 10.26 -9.91 -8.27
CA ILE A 81 11.65 -10.22 -8.02
C ILE A 81 12.36 -10.17 -9.38
N ASN A 82 13.12 -9.12 -9.60
CA ASN A 82 14.00 -8.99 -10.75
C ASN A 82 15.45 -9.33 -10.34
N THR A 83 16.20 -9.92 -11.27
CA THR A 83 17.68 -9.94 -11.23
C THR A 83 18.18 -8.49 -11.22
N PRO A 84 19.28 -8.16 -10.49
CA PRO A 84 19.88 -6.83 -10.58
C PRO A 84 20.05 -6.43 -12.06
N CYS A 85 19.43 -5.33 -12.46
CA CYS A 85 19.54 -4.83 -13.82
C CYS A 85 19.88 -3.35 -13.79
N GLU A 86 20.71 -2.92 -14.74
CA GLU A 86 21.19 -1.54 -14.85
C GLU A 86 20.05 -0.52 -14.97
N MET A 87 18.87 -0.96 -15.44
CA MET A 87 17.68 -0.13 -15.58
C MET A 87 16.96 0.17 -14.26
N GLU A 88 17.28 -0.51 -13.16
CA GLU A 88 16.61 -0.37 -11.86
C GLU A 88 17.59 0.01 -10.73
N SER A 89 18.61 0.82 -11.06
CA SER A 89 19.70 1.24 -10.16
C SER A 89 19.25 2.02 -8.91
N GLY A 90 18.03 2.56 -8.90
CA GLY A 90 17.46 3.26 -7.73
C GLY A 90 16.88 2.34 -6.65
N LEU A 91 16.81 1.02 -6.86
CA LEU A 91 16.27 0.09 -5.88
C LEU A 91 17.34 -0.38 -4.90
N PRO A 92 17.03 -0.45 -3.59
CA PRO A 92 17.89 -1.12 -2.62
C PRO A 92 18.13 -2.60 -3.00
N PRO A 93 19.19 -3.24 -2.48
CA PRO A 93 19.37 -4.69 -2.63
C PRO A 93 18.19 -5.47 -2.04
N LEU A 94 17.98 -6.70 -2.50
CA LEU A 94 16.76 -7.48 -2.21
C LEU A 94 16.54 -7.70 -0.70
N ASP A 95 17.61 -7.94 0.05
CA ASP A 95 17.65 -8.12 1.51
C ASP A 95 17.19 -6.89 2.31
N ARG A 96 17.19 -5.70 1.70
CA ARG A 96 16.67 -4.47 2.30
C ARG A 96 15.24 -4.15 1.87
N ARG A 97 14.70 -4.89 0.89
CA ARG A 97 13.38 -4.63 0.29
C ARG A 97 12.30 -5.60 0.76
N LEU A 98 12.67 -6.78 1.26
CA LEU A 98 11.79 -7.89 1.62
C LEU A 98 12.18 -8.48 2.98
#